data_AF-A0A920V3J2-F1
#
_entry.id   AF-A0A920V3J2-F1
#
_cell.length_a   1.000
_cell.length_b   1.000
_cell.length_c   1.000
_cell.angle_alpha   90.00
_cell.angle_beta   90.00
_cell.angle_gamma   90.00
#
_symmetry.space_group_name_H-M   'P 1'
#
loop_
_entity.id
_entity.type
_entity.pdbx_description
1 polymer ?
#
loop_
_entity_poly.entity_id
_entity_poly.type
_entity_poly.pdbx_seq_one_letter_code
_entity_poly.pdbx_strand_id
1 'polypeptide(L)' 'MTDFRTEHDSMGDVQVPAQAYYGAQTQRAVDNFPISGWSLPAD' A
#
# COMPACT_ATOMS: atom_id res chain seq x y z
N MET A 1 4.60 4.16 -16.78
CA MET A 1 4.73 2.93 -15.97
C MET A 1 4.89 3.38 -14.54
N THR A 2 4.05 2.89 -13.64
CA THR A 2 4.22 3.16 -12.21
C THR A 2 5.39 2.31 -11.75
N ASP A 3 6.47 2.93 -11.28
CA ASP A 3 7.59 2.19 -10.71
C ASP A 3 7.18 1.65 -9.32
N PHE A 4 7.71 0.49 -8.96
CA PHE A 4 7.46 -0.15 -7.67
C PHE A 4 8.77 -0.44 -6.95
N ARG A 5 8.75 -0.36 -5.63
CA ARG A 5 9.80 -0.88 -4.73
C ARG A 5 9.25 -2.08 -3.97
N THR A 6 10.10 -3.06 -3.71
CA THR A 6 9.75 -4.19 -2.84
C THR A 6 10.06 -3.83 -1.40
N GLU A 7 9.06 -3.97 -0.53
CA GLU A 7 9.21 -3.88 0.92
C GLU A 7 8.87 -5.21 1.57
N HIS A 8 9.43 -5.46 2.76
CA HIS A 8 9.22 -6.70 3.51
C HIS A 8 8.53 -6.42 4.84
N ASP A 9 7.45 -7.14 5.15
CA ASP A 9 6.83 -7.19 6.47
C ASP A 9 6.80 -8.63 7.02
N SER A 10 6.23 -8.86 8.20
CA SER A 10 6.17 -10.21 8.81
C SER A 10 5.35 -11.23 8.02
N MET A 11 4.60 -10.78 7.01
CA MET A 11 3.80 -11.61 6.11
C MET A 11 4.50 -11.80 4.74
N GLY A 12 5.71 -11.27 4.55
CA GLY A 12 6.53 -11.42 3.36
C GLY A 12 6.69 -10.14 2.55
N ASP A 13 6.99 -10.31 1.26
CA ASP A 13 7.30 -9.20 0.36
C ASP A 13 6.02 -8.56 -0.22
N VAL A 14 6.05 -7.24 -0.36
CA VAL A 14 4.95 -6.40 -0.85
C VAL A 14 5.48 -5.41 -1.87
N GLN A 15 4.78 -5.25 -3.00
CA GLN A 15 5.10 -4.21 -3.98
C GLN A 15 4.43 -2.89 -3.61
N VAL A 16 5.24 -1.88 -3.29
CA VAL A 16 4.78 -0.54 -2.93
C VAL A 16 5.12 0.43 -4.07
N PRO A 17 4.20 1.32 -4.50
CA PRO A 17 4.52 2.32 -5.51
C PRO A 17 5.74 3.15 -5.10
N ALA A 18 6.69 3.34 -6.01
CA ALA A 18 7.97 3.96 -5.70
C ALA A 18 7.81 5.38 -5.11
N GLN A 19 6.79 6.11 -5.56
CA GLN A 19 6.43 7.45 -5.10
C GLN A 19 5.58 7.50 -3.81
N ALA A 20 5.14 6.35 -3.28
CA ALA A 20 4.35 6.33 -2.06
C ALA A 20 5.23 6.64 -0.83
N TYR A 21 4.73 7.51 0.05
CA TYR A 21 5.34 7.79 1.35
C TYR A 21 5.01 6.72 2.40
N TYR A 22 3.98 5.91 2.17
CA TYR A 22 3.64 4.77 3.02
C TYR A 22 4.46 3.52 2.64
N GLY A 23 4.41 2.50 3.48
CA GLY A 23 5.15 1.23 3.29
C GLY A 23 4.28 -0.02 3.21
N ALA A 24 4.90 -1.18 3.40
CA ALA A 24 4.31 -2.52 3.21
C ALA A 24 2.96 -2.72 3.91
N GLN A 25 2.84 -2.33 5.19
CA GLN A 25 1.59 -2.55 5.95
C GLN A 25 0.41 -1.72 5.40
N THR A 26 0.65 -0.48 5.01
CA THR A 26 -0.39 0.37 4.40
C THR A 26 -0.77 -0.16 3.04
N GLN A 27 0.19 -0.60 2.23
CA GLN A 27 -0.10 -1.23 0.94
C GLN A 27 -0.94 -2.51 1.13
N ARG A 28 -0.59 -3.35 2.10
CA ARG A 28 -1.36 -4.55 2.44
C ARG A 28 -2.79 -4.21 2.88
N ALA A 29 -2.98 -3.09 3.60
CA ALA A 29 -4.32 -2.61 3.94
C ALA A 29 -5.12 -2.17 2.71
N VAL A 30 -4.47 -1.49 1.75
CA VAL A 30 -5.09 -1.14 0.46
C VAL A 30 -5.55 -2.40 -0.29
N ASP A 31 -4.71 -3.44 -0.32
CA ASP A 31 -5.01 -4.69 -1.03
C ASP A 31 -6.09 -5.53 -0.32
N ASN A 32 -6.09 -5.55 1.01
CA ASN A 32 -6.97 -6.41 1.81
C ASN A 32 -8.36 -5.82 2.10
N PHE A 33 -8.52 -4.49 2.08
CA PHE A 33 -9.77 -3.81 2.46
C PHE A 33 -10.43 -2.98 1.33
N PRO A 34 -10.65 -3.53 0.12
CA PRO A 34 -11.34 -2.82 -0.96
C PRO A 34 -12.87 -2.85 -0.79
N ILE A 35 -13.39 -2.25 0.29
CA ILE A 35 -14.81 -2.39 0.68
C ILE A 35 -15.73 -1.39 0.00
N SER A 36 -15.42 -0.08 0.06
CA SER A 36 -16.32 1.00 -0.39
C SER A 36 -15.72 1.96 -1.40
N GLY A 37 -14.42 1.88 -1.66
CA GLY A 37 -13.69 2.85 -2.50
C GLY A 37 -13.49 4.22 -1.85
N TRP A 38 -13.86 4.40 -0.59
CA TRP A 38 -13.59 5.64 0.17
C TRP A 38 -12.21 5.57 0.81
N SER A 39 -11.44 6.64 0.65
CA SER A 39 -10.17 6.83 1.35
C SER A 39 -10.38 7.49 2.71
N LEU A 40 -9.29 7.57 3.49
CA LEU A 40 -9.25 8.43 4.67
C LEU A 40 -9.66 9.87 4.28
N PRO A 41 -10.47 10.55 5.11
CA PRO A 41 -10.76 11.97 4.93
C PRO A 41 -9.46 12.78 4.89
N ALA A 42 -9.35 13.69 3.91
CA ALA A 42 -8.38 14.77 3.95
C ALA A 42 -9.10 15.94 4.62
N ASP A 43 -8.88 16.14 5.91
CA ASP A 43 -9.42 17.31 6.61
C ASP A 43 -9.04 18.62 5.90
#